data_AF-A0A846PF92-F1
#
_entry.id   AF-A0A846PF92-F1
#
_cell.length_a   1.000
_cell.length_b   1.000
_cell.length_c   1.000
_cell.angle_alpha   90.00
_cell.angle_beta   90.00
_cell.angle_gamma   90.00
#
_symmetry.space_group_name_H-M   'P 1'
#
loop_
_entity.id
_entity.type
_entity.pdbx_description
1 polymer ?
#
loop_
_entity_poly.entity_id
_entity_poly.type
_entity_poly.pdbx_seq_one_letter_code
_entity_poly.pdbx_strand_id
1 'polypeptide(L)' 'IARILRRTKENYESNALTKQAYLSNKKKFEPVDLDDLKKRYPHLKIVHLTVDTEYDPPEDWYMVGMEKR' A
#
# COMPACT_ATOMS: atom_id res chain seq x y z
N ILE A 1 12.28 -5.71 12.66
CA ILE A 1 12.84 -4.44 13.18
C ILE A 1 14.23 -4.19 12.61
N ALA A 2 15.12 -5.18 12.64
CA ALA A 2 16.49 -5.07 12.13
C ALA A 2 16.59 -4.49 10.70
N ARG A 3 15.63 -4.77 9.80
CA ARG A 3 15.64 -4.25 8.42
C ARG A 3 15.35 -2.74 8.32
N ILE A 4 14.40 -2.24 9.12
CA ILE A 4 14.08 -0.79 9.22
C ILE A 4 15.28 -0.02 9.77
N LEU A 5 16.00 -0.62 10.72
CA LEU A 5 17.18 -0.02 11.35
C LEU A 5 18.43 0.01 10.44
N ARG A 6 18.42 -0.69 9.30
CA ARG A 6 19.55 -0.73 8.34
C ARG A 6 19.45 0.30 7.22
N ARG A 7 18.42 1.15 7.20
CA ARG A 7 18.13 2.12 6.12
C ARG A 7 18.90 3.43 6.32
N THR A 8 19.41 4.03 5.23
CA THR A 8 20.13 5.32 5.21
C THR A 8 19.41 6.37 4.38
N LYS A 9 19.64 7.65 4.70
CA LYS A 9 18.92 8.83 4.18
C LYS A 9 19.09 9.08 2.67
N GLU A 10 20.02 8.39 2.01
CA GLU A 10 20.38 8.56 0.60
C GLU A 10 19.58 7.66 -0.35
N ASN A 11 18.90 6.62 0.17
CA ASN A 11 17.95 5.80 -0.57
C ASN A 11 16.53 6.13 -0.09
N TYR A 12 15.73 6.69 -0.99
CA TYR A 12 14.37 7.12 -0.69
C TYR A 12 13.45 5.93 -0.41
N GLU A 13 13.07 5.75 0.86
CA GLU A 13 11.99 4.85 1.28
C GLU A 13 11.22 5.53 2.42
N SER A 14 9.89 5.52 2.33
CA SER A 14 8.88 5.89 3.34
C SER A 14 9.40 6.36 4.72
N ASN A 15 9.03 7.58 5.14
CA ASN A 15 9.50 8.31 6.35
C ASN A 15 9.37 7.59 7.72
N ALA A 16 8.84 6.37 7.76
CA ALA A 16 8.65 5.60 8.98
C ALA A 16 9.98 5.00 9.49
N LEU A 17 10.78 5.83 10.16
CA LEU A 17 12.09 5.47 10.74
C LEU A 17 12.03 4.38 11.84
N THR A 18 10.84 4.00 12.30
CA THR A 18 10.63 3.00 13.37
C THR A 18 9.49 2.02 13.05
N LYS A 19 9.50 0.82 13.65
CA LYS A 19 8.39 -0.15 13.54
C LYS A 19 7.05 0.46 13.93
N GLN A 20 7.06 1.32 14.94
CA GLN A 20 5.85 2.02 15.40
C GLN A 20 5.36 3.02 14.35
N ALA A 21 6.24 3.76 13.67
CA ALA A 21 5.85 4.65 12.60
C ALA A 21 5.23 3.90 11.41
N TYR A 22 5.77 2.72 11.06
CA TYR A 22 5.16 1.84 10.05
C TYR A 22 3.74 1.41 10.46
N LEU A 23 3.57 0.94 11.70
CA LEU A 23 2.25 0.53 12.21
C LEU A 23 1.27 1.71 12.30
N SER A 24 1.74 2.91 12.63
CA SER A 24 0.93 4.13 12.65
C SER A 24 0.50 4.56 11.25
N ASN A 25 1.38 4.50 10.25
CA ASN A 25 1.03 4.76 8.85
C ASN A 25 0.03 3.71 8.35
N LYS A 26 0.25 2.43 8.66
CA LYS A 26 -0.67 1.34 8.32
C LYS A 26 -2.07 1.56 8.93
N LYS A 27 -2.15 2.08 10.16
CA LYS A 27 -3.43 2.43 10.81
C LYS A 27 -4.10 3.68 10.25
N LYS A 28 -3.33 4.60 9.67
CA LYS A 28 -3.84 5.82 9.02
C LYS A 28 -4.23 5.57 7.56
N PHE A 29 -3.85 4.44 6.98
CA PHE A 29 -4.18 4.12 5.61
C PHE A 29 -5.67 3.80 5.53
N GLU A 30 -6.43 4.70 4.91
CA GLU A 30 -7.84 4.47 4.64
C GLU A 30 -7.95 3.55 3.41
N PRO A 31 -8.75 2.47 3.47
CA PRO A 31 -8.96 1.61 2.32
C PRO A 31 -9.70 2.37 1.22
N VAL A 32 -9.47 1.98 -0.03
CA VAL A 32 -10.22 2.51 -1.17
C VAL A 32 -11.69 2.06 -1.05
N ASP A 33 -12.61 3.02 -0.95
CA ASP A 33 -14.05 2.73 -0.93
C ASP A 33 -14.57 2.49 -2.36
N LEU A 34 -14.58 1.22 -2.76
CA LEU A 34 -15.08 0.81 -4.08
C LEU A 34 -16.59 0.99 -4.22
N ASP A 35 -17.35 0.91 -3.12
CA ASP A 35 -18.80 1.03 -3.16
C ASP A 35 -19.22 2.48 -3.40
N ASP A 36 -18.55 3.44 -2.78
CA ASP A 36 -18.73 4.86 -3.07
C ASP A 36 -18.40 5.20 -4.54
N LEU A 37 -17.29 4.67 -5.08
CA LEU A 37 -16.94 4.85 -6.49
C LEU A 37 -18.01 4.31 -7.43
N LYS A 38 -18.57 3.13 -7.14
CA LYS A 38 -19.67 2.55 -7.93
C LYS A 38 -20.97 3.32 -7.78
N LYS A 39 -21.29 3.88 -6.61
CA LYS A 39 -22.46 4.73 -6.42
C LYS A 39 -22.39 5.99 -7.28
N ARG A 40 -21.22 6.63 -7.34
CA ARG A 40 -21.00 7.83 -8.16
C ARG A 40 -20.91 7.52 -9.65
N TYR A 41 -20.34 6.38 -10.02
CA TYR A 41 -20.15 5.97 -11.41
C TYR A 41 -20.63 4.53 -11.65
N PRO A 42 -21.95 4.30 -11.77
CA PRO A 42 -22.52 2.94 -11.83
C PRO A 42 -22.00 2.07 -12.98
N HIS A 43 -21.65 2.70 -14.11
CA HIS A 43 -21.19 2.02 -15.31
C HIS A 43 -19.66 1.86 -15.40
N LEU A 44 -18.90 2.43 -14.46
CA LEU A 44 -17.45 2.27 -14.42
C LEU A 44 -17.11 0.83 -14.05
N LYS A 45 -16.33 0.16 -14.91
CA LYS A 45 -15.74 -1.15 -14.60
C LYS A 45 -14.47 -0.93 -13.79
N ILE A 46 -14.41 -1.48 -12.59
CA ILE A 46 -13.29 -1.28 -11.67
C ILE A 46 -12.59 -2.61 -11.43
N VAL A 47 -11.26 -2.60 -11.54
CA VAL A 47 -10.39 -3.68 -11.07
C VAL A 47 -9.47 -3.08 -10.02
N HIS A 48 -9.61 -3.55 -8.79
CA HIS A 48 -8.80 -3.12 -7.65
C HIS A 48 -7.80 -4.23 -7.32
N LEU A 49 -6.51 -3.92 -7.39
CA LEU A 49 -5.41 -4.84 -7.05
C LEU A 49 -4.75 -4.36 -5.76
N THR A 50 -4.64 -5.25 -4.78
CA THR A 50 -3.82 -5.02 -3.59
C THR A 50 -2.50 -5.74 -3.79
N VAL A 51 -1.40 -5.00 -3.65
CA VAL A 51 -0.05 -5.47 -3.95
C VAL A 51 0.81 -5.34 -2.70
N ASP A 52 1.62 -6.35 -2.43
CA ASP A 52 2.66 -6.26 -1.41
C ASP A 52 3.87 -5.51 -1.98
N THR A 53 4.17 -4.37 -1.39
CA THR A 53 5.30 -3.49 -1.75
C THR A 53 6.39 -3.53 -0.68
N GLU A 54 6.55 -4.65 0.01
CA GLU A 54 7.55 -4.82 1.07
C GLU A 54 9.00 -4.65 0.56
N TYR A 55 9.24 -4.92 -0.72
CA TYR A 55 10.51 -4.76 -1.42
C TYR A 55 10.50 -3.49 -2.27
N ASP A 56 11.64 -2.81 -2.39
CA ASP A 56 11.73 -1.58 -3.19
C ASP A 56 11.64 -1.79 -4.71
N PRO A 57 12.25 -2.86 -5.27
CA PRO A 57 12.11 -3.14 -6.70
C PRO A 57 10.67 -3.53 -7.03
N PRO A 58 10.00 -2.83 -7.97
CA PRO A 58 8.64 -3.16 -8.40
C PRO A 58 8.50 -4.57 -9.00
N GLU A 59 9.59 -5.15 -9.49
CA GLU A 59 9.64 -6.50 -10.05
C GLU A 59 9.39 -7.58 -8.99
N ASP A 60 9.71 -7.27 -7.72
CA ASP A 60 9.52 -8.18 -6.58
C ASP A 60 8.12 -8.05 -5.96
N TRP A 61 7.29 -7.15 -6.47
CA TRP A 61 5.94 -6.94 -5.97
C TRP A 61 5.00 -8.06 -6.45
N TYR A 62 4.11 -8.49 -5.57
CA TYR A 62 3.14 -9.54 -5.89
C TYR A 62 1.74 -9.19 -5.39
N MET A 63 0.72 -9.63 -6.13
CA MET A 63 -0.67 -9.40 -5.78
C MET A 63 -1.05 -10.22 -4.55
N VAL A 64 -1.59 -9.55 -3.54
CA VAL A 64 -2.15 -10.17 -2.33
C VAL A 64 -3.68 -10.09 -2.27
N GLY A 65 -4.30 -9.34 -3.19
CA GLY A 65 -5.75 -9.25 -3.31
C GLY A 65 -6.20 -8.71 -4.67
N MET A 66 -7.40 -9.11 -5.10
CA MET A 66 -8.04 -8.62 -6.31
C MET A 66 -9.56 -8.54 -6.12
N GLU A 67 -10.14 -7.39 -6.47
CA GLU A 67 -11.58 -7.19 -6.51
C GLU A 67 -12.02 -6.61 -7.86
N LYS A 68 -13.21 -7.02 -8.32
CA LYS A 68 -13.83 -6.52 -9.56
C LYS A 68 -15.24 -6.00 -9.24
N ARG A 69 -15.58 -4.81 -9.73
CA ARG A 69 -16.87 -4.14 -9.50
C ARG A 69 -17.40 -3.45 -10.77
#